data_AF-X6MXA2-F1
#
_entry.id   AF-X6MXA2-F1
#
_cell.length_a   1.000
_cell.length_b   1.000
_cell.length_c   1.000
_cell.angle_alpha   90.00
_cell.angle_beta   90.00
_cell.angle_gamma   90.00
#
_symmetry.space_group_name_H-M   'P 1'
#
loop_
_entity.id
_entity.type
_entity.pdbx_description
1 polymer ?
#
loop_
_entity_poly.entity_id
_entity_poly.type
_entity_poly.pdbx_seq_one_letter_code
_entity_poly.pdbx_strand_id
1 'polypeptide(L)'
;MTRITIQNDNKNKQSKQDELRVRDQLQELQVEMLDLQKVSEKYQILQKVEREVLMLQNEYNHKLGKLQREEEVILERLQHTKTSKDRNQRVRYSQRSYRHWAGAKIDFTLNMTQKHSDFLQKKINQQSANSDDKKQLENNSQFSDGLKTFLSSLKSLTDHQQLIAREYENSIKNMESDILEIRHQMGKVRQNTFAKIHELHKNVEIAHNFELGHRRLSVANGTEIDRERRHHDLKIQRQILTLQSQLGEVDMNSYVGRLGEIVDLEKVMSRSKLKAFFSVFVQSFCQILIDIDLAECEMDGNSLSKDPQINQALNNCYGIGGVLSTIDSQVSPTLNAKIKKIGRFIKTLQHAISCDPLTKQSQKEKAHTNASQSQSPTTNVDIEHVIFIGSFVGRKLSCHQQTQHELLSMDVSQVTAIAEVKCQDIFRAVIDDVKIFADLPYSVAEVGWKCHIVKCLEDRSHNGRTVMIL
;
A
#
# COMPACT_ATOMS: atom_id res chain seq x y z
N MET A 1 -57.50 77.96 71.53
CA MET A 1 -57.40 76.49 71.38
C MET A 1 -57.27 76.00 69.93
N THR A 2 -57.63 76.79 68.92
CA THR A 2 -57.63 76.39 67.48
C THR A 2 -56.24 76.25 66.81
N ARG A 3 -55.20 76.89 67.37
CA ARG A 3 -53.83 76.87 66.80
C ARG A 3 -53.05 75.58 67.13
N ILE A 4 -53.42 74.90 68.21
CA ILE A 4 -52.79 73.64 68.65
C ILE A 4 -53.33 72.46 67.81
N THR A 5 -54.59 72.51 67.37
CA THR A 5 -55.21 71.46 66.55
C THR A 5 -54.63 71.41 65.13
N ILE A 6 -54.36 72.57 64.50
CA ILE A 6 -53.78 72.64 63.15
C ILE A 6 -52.31 72.17 63.10
N GLN A 7 -51.55 72.40 64.18
CA GLN A 7 -50.18 71.85 64.28
C GLN A 7 -50.18 70.33 64.46
N ASN A 8 -51.17 69.76 65.16
CA ASN A 8 -51.31 68.32 65.29
C ASN A 8 -51.78 67.65 63.99
N ASP A 9 -52.66 68.27 63.21
CA ASP A 9 -53.10 67.74 61.91
C ASP A 9 -51.99 67.75 60.86
N ASN A 10 -51.13 68.78 60.84
CA ASN A 10 -49.98 68.81 59.95
C ASN A 10 -48.89 67.81 60.37
N LYS A 11 -48.67 67.60 61.68
CA LYS A 11 -47.78 66.53 62.16
C LYS A 11 -48.31 65.14 61.79
N ASN A 12 -49.62 64.91 61.88
CA ASN A 12 -50.23 63.64 61.47
C ASN A 12 -50.16 63.41 59.96
N LYS A 13 -50.30 64.44 59.12
CA LYS A 13 -50.13 64.33 57.66
C LYS A 13 -48.68 64.03 57.28
N GLN A 14 -47.72 64.72 57.91
CA GLN A 14 -46.29 64.46 57.72
C GLN A 14 -45.92 63.03 58.14
N SER A 15 -46.39 62.59 59.31
CA SER A 15 -46.18 61.23 59.83
C SER A 15 -46.74 60.16 58.88
N LYS A 16 -47.94 60.36 58.31
CA LYS A 16 -48.53 59.43 57.33
C LYS A 16 -47.77 59.39 56.01
N GLN A 17 -47.22 60.53 55.58
CA GLN A 17 -46.41 60.60 54.37
C GLN A 17 -45.06 59.92 54.55
N ASP A 18 -44.44 60.08 55.72
CA ASP A 18 -43.20 59.41 56.09
C ASP A 18 -43.40 57.89 56.24
N GLU A 19 -44.52 57.45 56.84
CA GLU A 19 -44.91 56.03 56.89
C GLU A 19 -45.09 55.41 55.50
N LEU A 20 -45.74 56.13 54.58
CA LEU A 20 -45.91 55.67 53.19
C LEU A 20 -44.55 55.52 52.49
N ARG A 21 -43.66 56.49 52.68
CA ARG A 21 -42.31 56.49 52.10
C ARG A 21 -41.45 55.35 52.62
N VAL A 22 -41.51 55.07 53.92
CA VAL A 22 -40.82 53.92 54.54
C VAL A 22 -41.40 52.60 54.03
N ARG A 23 -42.72 52.53 53.81
CA ARG A 23 -43.37 51.33 53.25
C ARG A 23 -42.94 51.07 51.81
N ASP A 24 -42.86 52.11 50.99
CA ASP A 24 -42.40 52.00 49.60
C ASP A 24 -40.93 51.57 49.54
N GLN A 25 -40.07 52.14 50.40
CA GLN A 25 -38.67 51.73 50.53
C GLN A 25 -38.50 50.28 51.01
N LEU A 26 -39.34 49.83 51.95
CA LEU A 26 -39.35 48.44 52.40
C LEU A 26 -39.80 47.48 51.29
N GLN A 27 -40.78 47.87 50.46
CA GLN A 27 -41.20 47.09 49.31
C GLN A 27 -40.10 47.01 48.25
N GLU A 28 -39.42 48.13 47.97
CA GLU A 28 -38.28 48.17 47.05
C GLU A 28 -37.13 47.28 47.53
N LEU A 29 -36.75 47.38 48.80
CA LEU A 29 -35.75 46.50 49.41
C LEU A 29 -36.17 45.01 49.38
N GLN A 30 -37.45 44.70 49.60
CA GLN A 30 -37.94 43.31 49.49
C GLN A 30 -37.83 42.78 48.06
N VAL A 31 -38.10 43.60 47.05
CA VAL A 31 -37.94 43.23 45.64
C VAL A 31 -36.46 43.01 45.30
N GLU A 32 -35.57 43.93 45.71
CA GLU A 32 -34.13 43.80 45.51
C GLU A 32 -33.57 42.53 46.18
N MET A 33 -34.00 42.23 47.40
CA MET A 33 -33.54 41.05 48.13
C MET A 33 -33.98 39.74 47.47
N LEU A 34 -35.21 39.71 46.91
CA LEU A 34 -35.71 38.57 46.13
C LEU A 34 -34.93 38.38 44.82
N ASP A 35 -34.57 39.47 44.14
CA ASP A 35 -33.79 39.39 42.90
C ASP A 35 -32.35 38.95 43.16
N LEU A 36 -31.72 39.42 44.25
CA LEU A 36 -30.42 38.93 44.70
C LEU A 36 -30.45 37.43 45.02
N GLN A 37 -31.52 36.92 45.63
CA GLN A 37 -31.67 35.49 45.90
C GLN A 37 -31.71 34.67 44.60
N LYS A 38 -32.49 35.10 43.60
CA LYS A 38 -32.55 34.43 42.28
C LYS A 38 -31.20 34.45 41.56
N VAL A 39 -30.47 35.57 41.62
CA VAL A 39 -29.12 35.68 41.03
C VAL A 39 -28.15 34.71 41.72
N SER A 40 -28.24 34.58 43.05
CA SER A 40 -27.42 33.62 43.80
C SER A 40 -27.72 32.17 43.41
N GLU A 41 -29.00 31.79 43.32
CA GLU A 41 -29.43 30.45 42.88
C GLU A 41 -28.97 30.16 41.44
N LYS A 42 -29.13 31.11 40.52
CA LYS A 42 -28.62 31.02 39.14
C LYS A 42 -27.12 30.79 39.10
N TYR A 43 -26.35 31.56 39.88
CA TYR A 43 -24.90 31.41 39.96
C TYR A 43 -24.50 30.03 40.47
N GLN A 44 -25.18 29.50 41.49
CA GLN A 44 -24.92 28.15 42.02
C GLN A 44 -25.19 27.06 40.96
N ILE A 45 -26.28 27.16 40.20
CA ILE A 45 -26.59 26.22 39.11
C ILE A 45 -25.51 26.28 38.03
N LEU A 46 -25.13 27.48 37.58
CA LEU A 46 -24.11 27.66 36.55
C LEU A 46 -22.73 27.15 37.00
N GLN A 47 -22.33 27.40 38.25
CA GLN A 47 -21.07 26.89 38.80
C GLN A 47 -21.07 25.36 38.95
N LYS A 48 -22.24 24.75 39.17
CA LYS A 48 -22.41 23.30 39.15
C LYS A 48 -22.26 22.76 37.73
N VAL A 49 -22.94 23.37 36.76
CA VAL A 49 -22.84 22.99 35.34
C VAL A 49 -21.41 23.09 34.83
N GLU A 50 -20.70 24.18 35.13
CA GLU A 50 -19.30 24.37 34.72
C GLU A 50 -18.40 23.23 35.20
N ARG A 51 -18.52 22.85 36.48
CA ARG A 51 -17.77 21.73 37.06
C ARG A 51 -18.13 20.40 36.39
N GLU A 52 -19.41 20.15 36.15
CA GLU A 52 -19.85 18.91 35.49
C GLU A 52 -19.41 18.84 34.02
N VAL A 53 -19.39 19.96 33.29
CA VAL A 53 -18.87 20.02 31.91
C VAL A 53 -17.38 19.69 31.88
N LEU A 54 -16.58 20.27 32.80
CA LEU A 54 -15.14 20.00 32.88
C LEU A 54 -14.88 18.52 33.19
N MET A 55 -15.61 17.94 34.15
CA MET A 55 -15.51 16.53 34.50
C MET A 55 -15.89 15.63 33.32
N LEU A 56 -16.98 15.96 32.63
CA LEU A 56 -17.43 15.23 31.45
C LEU A 56 -16.41 15.28 30.30
N GLN A 57 -15.79 16.44 30.07
CA GLN A 57 -14.75 16.61 29.07
C GLN A 57 -13.52 15.75 29.39
N ASN A 58 -13.07 15.76 30.65
CA ASN A 58 -11.93 14.95 31.09
C ASN A 58 -12.23 13.44 30.97
N GLU A 59 -13.42 13.01 31.39
CA GLU A 59 -13.86 11.63 31.29
C GLU A 59 -13.96 11.18 29.82
N TYR A 60 -14.55 12.01 28.96
CA TYR A 60 -14.67 11.74 27.53
C TYR A 60 -13.30 11.60 26.87
N ASN A 61 -12.40 12.55 27.09
CA ASN A 61 -11.05 12.53 26.53
C ASN A 61 -10.26 11.30 27.01
N HIS A 62 -10.38 10.95 28.30
CA HIS A 62 -9.70 9.78 28.85
C HIS A 62 -10.23 8.48 28.27
N LYS A 63 -11.56 8.27 28.28
CA LYS A 63 -12.19 7.03 27.80
C LYS A 63 -12.02 6.87 26.29
N LEU A 64 -12.30 7.91 25.52
CA LEU A 64 -12.16 7.86 24.07
C LEU A 64 -10.68 7.71 23.67
N GLY A 65 -9.78 8.46 24.30
CA GLY A 65 -8.35 8.37 24.02
C GLY A 65 -7.73 7.02 24.41
N LYS A 66 -8.30 6.31 25.40
CA LYS A 66 -7.90 4.92 25.71
C LYS A 66 -8.33 3.96 24.59
N LEU A 67 -9.61 4.03 24.18
CA LEU A 67 -10.14 3.18 23.11
C LEU A 67 -9.45 3.45 21.76
N GLN A 68 -9.06 4.69 21.48
CA GLN A 68 -8.34 5.05 20.25
C GLN A 68 -6.96 4.41 20.20
N ARG A 69 -6.22 4.46 21.30
CA ARG A 69 -4.92 3.78 21.41
C ARG A 69 -5.04 2.27 21.29
N GLU A 70 -6.09 1.68 21.86
CA GLU A 70 -6.37 0.25 21.71
C GLU A 70 -6.69 -0.10 20.25
N GLU A 71 -7.50 0.71 19.55
CA GLU A 71 -7.78 0.53 18.12
C GLU A 71 -6.50 0.62 17.27
N GLU A 72 -5.66 1.63 17.51
CA GLU A 72 -4.39 1.84 16.80
C GLU A 72 -3.46 0.62 16.93
N VAL A 73 -3.29 0.08 18.13
CA VAL A 73 -2.45 -1.11 18.36
C VAL A 73 -2.98 -2.34 17.60
N ILE A 74 -4.31 -2.52 17.54
CA ILE A 74 -4.89 -3.64 16.79
C ILE A 74 -4.74 -3.42 15.28
N LEU A 75 -4.91 -2.17 14.80
CA LEU A 75 -4.73 -1.83 13.39
C LEU A 75 -3.29 -2.08 12.91
N GLU A 76 -2.28 -1.72 13.71
CA GLU A 76 -0.88 -2.01 13.40
C GLU A 76 -0.63 -3.53 13.28
N ARG A 77 -1.14 -4.31 14.24
CA ARG A 77 -1.03 -5.79 14.22
C ARG A 77 -1.77 -6.40 13.05
N LEU A 78 -2.94 -5.86 12.70
CA LEU A 78 -3.74 -6.29 11.56
C LEU A 78 -2.99 -6.05 10.25
N GLN A 79 -2.37 -4.87 10.10
CA GLN A 79 -1.56 -4.54 8.94
C GLN A 79 -0.37 -5.48 8.81
N HIS A 80 0.39 -5.71 9.89
CA HIS A 80 1.53 -6.62 9.89
C HIS A 80 1.13 -8.06 9.50
N THR A 81 0.01 -8.54 10.05
CA THR A 81 -0.54 -9.87 9.75
C THR A 81 -1.01 -9.98 8.31
N LYS A 82 -1.67 -8.95 7.75
CA LYS A 82 -2.07 -8.90 6.33
C LYS A 82 -0.86 -8.96 5.39
N THR A 83 0.19 -8.18 5.65
CA THR A 83 1.44 -8.22 4.88
C THR A 83 2.10 -9.60 4.94
N SER A 84 2.13 -10.22 6.12
CA SER A 84 2.66 -11.56 6.31
C SER A 84 1.86 -12.62 5.55
N LYS A 85 0.52 -12.53 5.56
CA LYS A 85 -0.37 -13.36 4.77
C LYS A 85 -0.09 -13.21 3.27
N ASP A 86 -0.01 -11.99 2.76
CA ASP A 86 0.20 -11.72 1.34
C ASP A 86 1.56 -12.24 0.86
N ARG A 87 2.61 -12.05 1.68
CA ARG A 87 3.92 -12.65 1.43
C ARG A 87 3.83 -14.18 1.36
N ASN A 88 3.17 -14.81 2.33
CA ASN A 88 2.99 -16.26 2.35
C ASN A 88 2.21 -16.75 1.13
N GLN A 89 1.16 -16.04 0.73
CA GLN A 89 0.33 -16.36 -0.42
C GLN A 89 1.11 -16.24 -1.74
N ARG A 90 1.96 -15.23 -1.90
CA ARG A 90 2.87 -15.10 -3.06
C ARG A 90 3.84 -16.27 -3.16
N VAL A 91 4.48 -16.65 -2.05
CA VAL A 91 5.37 -17.82 -1.98
C VAL A 91 4.62 -19.10 -2.32
N ARG A 92 3.40 -19.26 -1.81
CA ARG A 92 2.56 -20.42 -2.11
C ARG A 92 2.16 -20.47 -3.58
N TYR A 93 1.81 -19.34 -4.20
CA TYR A 93 1.48 -19.29 -5.62
C TYR A 93 2.67 -19.61 -6.51
N SER A 94 3.84 -19.02 -6.25
CA SER A 94 5.04 -19.32 -7.03
C SER A 94 5.41 -20.80 -6.92
N GLN A 95 5.29 -21.38 -5.72
CA GLN A 95 5.60 -22.79 -5.48
C GLN A 95 4.51 -23.75 -5.99
N ARG A 96 3.29 -23.29 -6.29
CA ARG A 96 2.18 -24.16 -6.68
C ARG A 96 2.49 -24.95 -7.96
N SER A 97 2.99 -24.27 -9.00
CA SER A 97 3.32 -24.92 -10.28
C SER A 97 4.47 -25.92 -10.12
N TYR A 98 5.57 -25.48 -9.48
CA TYR A 98 6.73 -26.33 -9.21
C TYR A 98 6.38 -27.57 -8.37
N ARG A 99 5.46 -27.45 -7.41
CA ARG A 99 5.00 -28.59 -6.60
C ARG A 99 4.18 -29.60 -7.39
N HIS A 100 3.26 -29.15 -8.23
CA HIS A 100 2.47 -30.07 -9.05
C HIS A 100 3.38 -30.83 -10.02
N TRP A 101 4.33 -30.11 -10.63
CA TRP A 101 5.34 -30.71 -11.49
C TRP A 101 6.23 -31.70 -10.72
N ALA A 102 6.76 -31.32 -9.56
CA ALA A 102 7.62 -32.18 -8.74
C ALA A 102 6.88 -33.42 -8.26
N GLY A 103 5.63 -33.27 -7.79
CA GLY A 103 4.78 -34.40 -7.40
C GLY A 103 4.55 -35.36 -8.56
N ALA A 104 4.13 -34.84 -9.72
CA ALA A 104 3.92 -35.65 -10.92
C ALA A 104 5.21 -36.37 -11.39
N LYS A 105 6.37 -35.71 -11.29
CA LYS A 105 7.66 -36.31 -11.62
C LYS A 105 8.02 -37.45 -10.66
N ILE A 106 7.84 -37.25 -9.35
CA ILE A 106 8.09 -38.29 -8.35
C ILE A 106 7.15 -39.47 -8.54
N ASP A 107 5.86 -39.22 -8.76
CA ASP A 107 4.86 -40.27 -9.03
C ASP A 107 5.17 -41.05 -10.30
N PHE A 108 5.57 -40.36 -11.39
CA PHE A 108 6.02 -41.01 -12.61
C PHE A 108 7.24 -41.89 -12.36
N THR A 109 8.22 -41.38 -11.61
CA THR A 109 9.46 -42.11 -11.31
C THR A 109 9.16 -43.35 -10.48
N LEU A 110 8.33 -43.23 -9.44
CA LEU A 110 7.85 -44.36 -8.64
C LEU A 110 7.15 -45.41 -9.50
N ASN A 111 6.30 -45.00 -10.44
CA ASN A 111 5.61 -45.92 -11.34
C ASN A 111 6.59 -46.65 -12.28
N MET A 112 7.58 -45.94 -12.83
CA MET A 112 8.61 -46.55 -13.68
C MET A 112 9.51 -47.51 -12.90
N THR A 113 9.93 -47.13 -11.68
CA THR A 113 10.68 -48.01 -10.78
C THR A 113 9.87 -49.26 -10.43
N GLN A 114 8.56 -49.11 -10.13
CA GLN A 114 7.69 -50.25 -9.86
C GLN A 114 7.59 -51.20 -11.06
N LYS A 115 7.35 -50.67 -12.26
CA LYS A 115 7.31 -51.49 -13.49
C LYS A 115 8.62 -52.23 -13.73
N HIS A 116 9.75 -51.59 -13.47
CA HIS A 116 11.06 -52.21 -13.60
C HIS A 116 11.27 -53.31 -12.54
N SER A 117 10.88 -53.07 -11.29
CA SER A 117 10.88 -54.09 -10.23
C SER A 117 9.99 -55.28 -10.57
N ASP A 118 8.78 -55.05 -11.10
CA ASP A 118 7.86 -56.11 -11.52
C ASP A 118 8.45 -56.95 -12.67
N PHE A 119 9.17 -56.30 -13.61
CA PHE A 119 9.87 -56.97 -14.68
C PHE A 119 11.03 -57.85 -14.16
N LEU A 120 11.88 -57.29 -13.28
CA LEU A 120 12.97 -58.04 -12.65
C LEU A 120 12.45 -59.22 -11.84
N GLN A 121 11.36 -59.04 -11.08
CA GLN A 121 10.71 -60.09 -10.32
C GLN A 121 10.22 -61.23 -11.23
N LYS A 122 9.57 -60.91 -12.35
CA LYS A 122 9.14 -61.91 -13.34
C LYS A 122 10.33 -62.65 -13.94
N LYS A 123 11.42 -61.95 -14.27
CA LYS A 123 12.64 -62.53 -14.83
C LYS A 123 13.32 -63.49 -13.85
N ILE A 124 13.45 -63.10 -12.58
CA ILE A 124 13.97 -63.92 -11.48
C ILE A 124 13.15 -65.20 -11.28
N ASN A 125 11.83 -65.13 -11.46
CA ASN A 125 10.94 -66.27 -11.31
C ASN A 125 10.97 -67.24 -12.52
N GLN A 126 11.35 -66.77 -13.71
CA GLN A 126 11.34 -67.56 -14.96
C GLN A 126 12.69 -68.13 -15.37
N GLN A 127 13.81 -67.51 -14.98
CA GLN A 127 15.18 -67.93 -15.31
C GLN A 127 15.99 -68.05 -14.02
N SER A 128 16.94 -69.00 -13.94
CA SER A 128 17.78 -69.16 -12.74
C SER A 128 18.45 -67.83 -12.39
N ALA A 129 18.05 -67.26 -11.25
CA ALA A 129 18.34 -65.88 -10.89
C ALA A 129 19.83 -65.55 -10.86
N ASN A 130 20.25 -64.56 -11.67
CA ASN A 130 21.57 -63.95 -11.51
C ASN A 130 21.61 -63.14 -10.21
N SER A 131 22.74 -63.21 -9.49
CA SER A 131 23.03 -62.43 -8.27
C SER A 131 22.72 -60.93 -8.45
N ASP A 132 23.03 -60.41 -9.63
CA ASP A 132 22.92 -58.98 -9.92
C ASP A 132 21.46 -58.52 -10.08
N ASP A 133 20.58 -59.36 -10.64
CA ASP A 133 19.16 -59.05 -10.79
C ASP A 133 18.47 -58.94 -9.41
N LYS A 134 18.88 -59.78 -8.43
CA LYS A 134 18.39 -59.69 -7.04
C LYS A 134 18.85 -58.41 -6.34
N LYS A 135 20.12 -58.02 -6.50
CA LYS A 135 20.65 -56.76 -5.95
C LYS A 135 19.96 -55.54 -6.54
N GLN A 136 19.71 -55.53 -7.85
CA GLN A 136 18.98 -54.44 -8.50
C GLN A 136 17.54 -54.32 -8.01
N LEU A 137 16.86 -55.45 -7.78
CA LEU A 137 15.51 -55.46 -7.21
C LEU A 137 15.49 -54.86 -5.79
N GLU A 138 16.45 -55.23 -4.94
CA GLU A 138 16.58 -54.69 -3.58
C GLU A 138 16.86 -53.17 -3.60
N ASN A 139 17.78 -52.73 -4.47
CA ASN A 139 18.08 -51.31 -4.65
C ASN A 139 16.85 -50.51 -5.13
N ASN A 140 16.05 -51.06 -6.05
CA ASN A 140 14.83 -50.41 -6.52
C ASN A 140 13.78 -50.31 -5.41
N SER A 141 13.69 -51.30 -4.52
CA SER A 141 12.81 -51.25 -3.35
C SER A 141 13.24 -50.13 -2.40
N GLN A 142 14.53 -50.09 -2.03
CA GLN A 142 15.06 -49.04 -1.15
C GLN A 142 14.88 -47.63 -1.74
N PHE A 143 15.15 -47.47 -3.04
CA PHE A 143 14.93 -46.21 -3.74
C PHE A 143 13.45 -45.82 -3.76
N SER A 144 12.54 -46.76 -4.04
CA SER A 144 11.10 -46.51 -4.03
C SER A 144 10.61 -46.08 -2.65
N ASP A 145 11.09 -46.71 -1.58
CA ASP A 145 10.68 -46.37 -0.21
C ASP A 145 11.24 -45.01 0.23
N GLY A 146 12.47 -44.68 -0.17
CA GLY A 146 13.04 -43.34 -0.01
C GLY A 146 12.21 -42.26 -0.72
N LEU A 147 11.83 -42.49 -1.98
CA LEU A 147 10.98 -41.56 -2.74
C LEU A 147 9.57 -41.42 -2.14
N LYS A 148 8.95 -42.51 -1.65
CA LYS A 148 7.64 -42.46 -0.97
C LYS A 148 7.73 -41.62 0.31
N THR A 149 8.80 -41.78 1.09
CA THR A 149 9.04 -41.01 2.33
C THR A 149 9.28 -39.53 2.03
N PHE A 150 10.00 -39.24 0.95
CA PHE A 150 10.18 -37.86 0.49
C PHE A 150 8.85 -37.24 0.04
N LEU A 151 8.04 -37.97 -0.72
CA LEU A 151 6.72 -37.53 -1.18
C LEU A 151 5.76 -37.27 -0.02
N SER A 152 5.73 -38.14 1.00
CA SER A 152 4.89 -37.93 2.19
C SER A 152 5.33 -36.69 2.98
N SER A 153 6.64 -36.46 3.10
CA SER A 153 7.20 -35.26 3.73
C SER A 153 6.82 -33.99 2.98
N LEU A 154 6.86 -34.01 1.63
CA LEU A 154 6.41 -32.89 0.78
C LEU A 154 4.90 -32.60 0.92
N LYS A 155 4.08 -33.64 1.05
CA LYS A 155 2.63 -33.49 1.30
C LYS A 155 2.38 -32.87 2.68
N SER A 156 3.02 -33.39 3.73
CA SER A 156 2.95 -32.85 5.10
C SER A 156 3.37 -31.37 5.16
N LEU A 157 4.46 -31.00 4.51
CA LEU A 157 4.90 -29.60 4.41
C LEU A 157 3.85 -28.71 3.73
N THR A 158 3.16 -29.23 2.71
CA THR A 158 2.09 -28.50 2.02
C THR A 158 0.88 -28.31 2.92
N ASP A 159 0.50 -29.32 3.69
CA ASP A 159 -0.62 -29.23 4.64
C ASP A 159 -0.31 -28.24 5.76
N HIS A 160 0.93 -28.26 6.28
CA HIS A 160 1.37 -27.29 7.30
C HIS A 160 1.30 -25.85 6.79
N GLN A 161 1.69 -25.59 5.54
CA GLN A 161 1.55 -24.25 4.96
C GLN A 161 0.10 -23.84 4.72
N GLN A 162 -0.79 -24.78 4.41
CA GLN A 162 -2.22 -24.48 4.35
C GLN A 162 -2.76 -24.13 5.74
N LEU A 163 -2.28 -24.80 6.79
CA LEU A 163 -2.62 -24.48 8.18
C LEU A 163 -2.19 -23.06 8.54
N ILE A 164 -0.94 -22.69 8.27
CA ILE A 164 -0.42 -21.33 8.50
C ILE A 164 -1.28 -20.28 7.78
N ALA A 165 -1.69 -20.55 6.52
CA ALA A 165 -2.54 -19.63 5.77
C ALA A 165 -3.92 -19.45 6.44
N ARG A 166 -4.50 -20.53 6.98
CA ARG A 166 -5.76 -20.47 7.74
C ARG A 166 -5.60 -19.75 9.08
N GLU A 167 -4.47 -19.92 9.76
CA GLU A 167 -4.16 -19.21 11.00
C GLU A 167 -4.10 -17.70 10.78
N TYR A 168 -3.45 -17.24 9.71
CA TYR A 168 -3.46 -15.83 9.33
C TYR A 168 -4.88 -15.32 9.04
N GLU A 169 -5.71 -16.10 8.34
CA GLU A 169 -7.10 -15.72 8.05
C GLU A 169 -7.95 -15.62 9.32
N ASN A 170 -7.79 -16.56 10.25
CA ASN A 170 -8.50 -16.54 11.52
C ASN A 170 -8.03 -15.38 12.40
N SER A 171 -6.72 -15.11 12.44
CA SER A 171 -6.16 -13.98 13.16
C SER A 171 -6.67 -12.65 12.63
N ILE A 172 -6.73 -12.48 11.30
CA ILE A 172 -7.31 -11.29 10.65
C ILE A 172 -8.78 -11.12 11.05
N LYS A 173 -9.59 -12.18 10.97
CA LYS A 173 -11.02 -12.13 11.34
C LYS A 173 -11.22 -11.73 12.80
N ASN A 174 -10.42 -12.28 13.71
CA ASN A 174 -10.51 -11.97 15.14
C ASN A 174 -10.17 -10.49 15.38
N MET A 175 -9.07 -9.98 14.82
CA MET A 175 -8.71 -8.57 14.96
C MET A 175 -9.74 -7.63 14.32
N GLU A 176 -10.33 -8.00 13.18
CA GLU A 176 -11.42 -7.22 12.56
C GLU A 176 -12.68 -7.19 13.46
N SER A 177 -12.99 -8.30 14.14
CA SER A 177 -14.05 -8.35 15.15
C SER A 177 -13.74 -7.45 16.35
N ASP A 178 -12.51 -7.49 16.87
CA ASP A 178 -12.09 -6.67 18.01
C ASP A 178 -12.18 -5.16 17.69
N ILE A 179 -11.79 -4.76 16.47
CA ILE A 179 -11.94 -3.37 15.99
C ILE A 179 -13.41 -2.94 15.98
N LEU A 180 -14.32 -3.80 15.50
CA LEU A 180 -15.75 -3.51 15.50
C LEU A 180 -16.30 -3.34 16.91
N GLU A 181 -15.87 -4.18 17.84
CA GLU A 181 -16.24 -4.06 19.25
C GLU A 181 -15.75 -2.73 19.85
N ILE A 182 -14.47 -2.38 19.66
CA ILE A 182 -13.91 -1.11 20.14
C ILE A 182 -14.69 0.09 19.58
N ARG A 183 -14.98 0.09 18.27
CA ARG A 183 -15.77 1.17 17.64
C ARG A 183 -17.18 1.26 18.20
N HIS A 184 -17.80 0.13 18.50
CA HIS A 184 -19.09 0.10 19.17
C HIS A 184 -19.02 0.72 20.58
N GLN A 185 -17.97 0.40 21.36
CA GLN A 185 -17.74 1.01 22.67
C GLN A 185 -17.48 2.52 22.57
N MET A 186 -16.71 2.98 21.58
CA MET A 186 -16.54 4.41 21.31
C MET A 186 -17.88 5.10 21.02
N GLY A 187 -18.76 4.44 20.25
CA GLY A 187 -20.12 4.89 20.00
C GLY A 187 -20.92 5.08 21.29
N LYS A 188 -20.87 4.11 22.20
CA LYS A 188 -21.53 4.21 23.53
C LYS A 188 -20.99 5.36 24.36
N VAL A 189 -19.67 5.55 24.39
CA VAL A 189 -19.05 6.68 25.11
C VAL A 189 -19.57 8.00 24.56
N ARG A 190 -19.59 8.19 23.24
CA ARG A 190 -20.12 9.40 22.60
C ARG A 190 -21.60 9.62 22.93
N GLN A 191 -22.43 8.58 22.81
CA GLN A 191 -23.86 8.67 23.08
C GLN A 191 -24.13 9.08 24.54
N ASN A 192 -23.42 8.47 25.49
CA ASN A 192 -23.55 8.81 26.91
C ASN A 192 -23.10 10.23 27.19
N THR A 193 -22.01 10.68 26.56
CA THR A 193 -21.54 12.07 26.67
C THR A 193 -22.56 13.06 26.10
N PHE A 194 -23.15 12.79 24.94
CA PHE A 194 -24.20 13.65 24.37
C PHE A 194 -25.45 13.70 25.24
N ALA A 195 -25.87 12.57 25.80
CA ALA A 195 -26.99 12.53 26.74
C ALA A 195 -26.73 13.42 27.96
N LYS A 196 -25.49 13.38 28.51
CA LYS A 196 -25.12 14.23 29.64
C LYS A 196 -25.01 15.72 29.28
N ILE A 197 -24.49 16.04 28.09
CA ILE A 197 -24.48 17.43 27.58
C ILE A 197 -25.90 17.97 27.48
N HIS A 198 -26.84 17.18 26.97
CA HIS A 198 -28.25 17.58 26.87
C HIS A 198 -28.89 17.81 28.26
N GLU A 199 -28.58 16.97 29.25
CA GLU A 199 -29.01 17.18 30.64
C GLU A 199 -28.44 18.48 31.22
N LEU A 200 -27.15 18.75 30.99
CA LEU A 200 -26.48 19.98 31.42
C LEU A 200 -27.07 21.22 30.74
N HIS A 201 -27.39 21.14 29.44
CA HIS A 201 -28.06 22.20 28.71
C HIS A 201 -29.43 22.53 29.32
N LYS A 202 -30.22 21.51 29.69
CA LYS A 202 -31.49 21.71 30.37
C LYS A 202 -31.31 22.43 31.72
N ASN A 203 -30.23 22.16 32.46
CA ASN A 203 -29.92 22.87 33.70
C ASN A 203 -29.58 24.36 33.45
N VAL A 204 -28.91 24.67 32.33
CA VAL A 204 -28.67 26.05 31.90
C VAL A 204 -29.98 26.74 31.50
N GLU A 205 -30.88 26.07 30.79
CA GLU A 205 -32.22 26.61 30.48
C GLU A 205 -33.00 26.93 31.75
N ILE A 206 -32.96 26.03 32.75
CA ILE A 206 -33.57 26.28 34.07
C ILE A 206 -32.94 27.52 34.71
N ALA A 207 -31.61 27.64 34.71
CA ALA A 207 -30.89 28.81 35.23
C ALA A 207 -31.27 30.11 34.49
N HIS A 208 -31.52 30.04 33.18
CA HIS A 208 -31.96 31.18 32.38
C HIS A 208 -33.40 31.60 32.71
N ASN A 209 -34.30 30.64 32.97
CA ASN A 209 -35.69 30.90 33.33
C ASN A 209 -35.88 31.56 34.72
N PHE A 210 -34.84 31.66 35.55
CA PHE A 210 -34.87 32.47 36.78
C PHE A 210 -34.91 33.99 36.52
N GLU A 211 -34.74 34.44 35.28
CA GLU A 211 -34.99 35.84 34.88
C GLU A 211 -36.51 36.11 34.80
N LEU A 212 -37.07 36.68 35.87
CA LEU A 212 -38.43 37.19 35.88
C LEU A 212 -38.52 38.53 35.11
N GLY A 213 -39.27 38.53 34.01
CA GLY A 213 -40.18 39.65 33.71
C GLY A 213 -39.72 40.76 32.76
N HIS A 214 -38.61 40.65 32.03
CA HIS A 214 -38.32 41.57 30.93
C HIS A 214 -38.04 40.82 29.63
N ARG A 215 -39.03 40.91 28.72
CA ARG A 215 -38.98 40.58 27.29
C ARG A 215 -38.29 39.26 26.93
N ARG A 216 -39.09 38.41 26.27
CA ARG A 216 -38.58 37.47 25.26
C ARG A 216 -37.47 38.12 24.43
N LEU A 217 -36.22 37.87 24.76
CA LEU A 217 -35.12 37.87 23.79
C LEU A 217 -35.04 36.43 23.28
N SER A 218 -36.07 36.09 22.49
CA SER A 218 -35.99 35.05 21.49
C SER A 218 -35.04 35.53 20.41
N VAL A 219 -33.75 35.54 20.70
CA VAL A 219 -32.66 35.54 19.71
C VAL A 219 -31.47 34.97 20.47
N ALA A 220 -31.19 33.68 20.30
CA ALA A 220 -29.80 33.21 20.41
C ALA A 220 -28.96 34.22 19.63
N ASN A 221 -28.12 34.99 20.34
CA ASN A 221 -27.32 36.11 19.85
C ASN A 221 -26.98 35.90 18.36
N GLY A 222 -27.62 36.64 17.45
CA GLY A 222 -27.30 36.54 16.02
C GLY A 222 -25.81 36.79 15.77
N THR A 223 -25.17 37.54 16.68
CA THR A 223 -23.73 37.77 16.73
C THR A 223 -22.91 36.54 17.11
N GLU A 224 -23.43 35.61 17.92
CA GLU A 224 -22.75 34.39 18.33
C GLU A 224 -22.90 33.31 17.26
N ILE A 225 -24.11 33.19 16.66
CA ILE A 225 -24.33 32.38 15.46
C ILE A 225 -23.51 32.91 14.27
N ASP A 226 -23.44 34.23 14.06
CA ASP A 226 -22.60 34.82 13.00
C ASP A 226 -21.11 34.70 13.28
N ARG A 227 -20.70 34.71 14.55
CA ARG A 227 -19.30 34.47 14.93
C ARG A 227 -18.93 33.00 14.69
N GLU A 228 -19.83 32.09 15.00
CA GLU A 228 -19.66 30.67 14.76
C GLU A 228 -19.68 30.35 13.25
N ARG A 229 -20.59 30.96 12.47
CA ARG A 229 -20.59 30.89 11.00
C ARG A 229 -19.27 31.40 10.40
N ARG A 230 -18.80 32.58 10.80
CA ARG A 230 -17.50 33.13 10.33
C ARG A 230 -16.32 32.24 10.70
N HIS A 231 -16.35 31.65 11.89
CA HIS A 231 -15.30 30.73 12.33
C HIS A 231 -15.35 29.41 11.54
N HIS A 232 -16.52 28.88 11.23
CA HIS A 232 -16.70 27.73 10.34
C HIS A 232 -16.24 28.04 8.90
N ASP A 233 -16.60 29.19 8.33
CA ASP A 233 -16.16 29.60 6.99
C ASP A 233 -14.64 29.72 6.91
N LEU A 234 -13.99 30.30 7.92
CA LEU A 234 -12.52 30.37 8.01
C LEU A 234 -11.88 28.98 8.13
N LYS A 235 -12.49 28.05 8.88
CA LYS A 235 -12.02 26.66 8.95
C LYS A 235 -12.16 25.96 7.60
N ILE A 236 -13.28 26.15 6.92
CA ILE A 236 -13.51 25.59 5.58
C ILE A 236 -12.50 26.17 4.59
N GLN A 237 -12.27 27.48 4.57
CA GLN A 237 -11.28 28.11 3.70
C GLN A 237 -9.85 27.62 3.97
N ARG A 238 -9.45 27.46 5.23
CA ARG A 238 -8.14 26.87 5.58
C ARG A 238 -8.02 25.42 5.11
N GLN A 239 -9.09 24.63 5.25
CA GLN A 239 -9.13 23.26 4.75
C GLN A 239 -9.04 23.23 3.22
N ILE A 240 -9.76 24.10 2.51
CA ILE A 240 -9.70 24.22 1.05
C ILE A 240 -8.29 24.61 0.60
N LEU A 241 -7.65 25.59 1.24
CA LEU A 241 -6.27 25.99 0.91
C LEU A 241 -5.26 24.87 1.20
N THR A 242 -5.46 24.13 2.29
CA THR A 242 -4.62 22.96 2.61
C THR A 242 -4.79 21.88 1.55
N LEU A 243 -6.02 21.59 1.14
CA LEU A 243 -6.32 20.63 0.08
C LEU A 243 -5.79 21.09 -1.28
N GLN A 244 -5.90 22.38 -1.62
CA GLN A 244 -5.35 22.94 -2.85
C GLN A 244 -3.82 22.92 -2.87
N SER A 245 -3.16 23.18 -1.73
CA SER A 245 -1.71 23.03 -1.59
C SER A 245 -1.30 21.56 -1.78
N GLN A 246 -2.03 20.63 -1.16
CA GLN A 246 -1.82 19.19 -1.32
C GLN A 246 -2.08 18.72 -2.74
N LEU A 247 -3.06 19.30 -3.44
CA LEU A 247 -3.37 18.98 -4.84
C LEU A 247 -2.34 19.58 -5.80
N GLY A 248 -1.79 20.76 -5.49
CA GLY A 248 -0.71 21.40 -6.24
C GLY A 248 0.62 20.64 -6.13
N GLU A 249 0.82 19.87 -5.07
CA GLU A 249 1.95 18.94 -4.92
C GLU A 249 1.78 17.63 -5.71
N VAL A 250 0.57 17.33 -6.19
CA VAL A 250 0.30 16.16 -7.03
C VAL A 250 0.54 16.55 -8.49
N ASP A 251 1.63 16.04 -9.07
CA ASP A 251 1.90 16.20 -10.49
C ASP A 251 0.82 15.50 -11.32
N MET A 252 -0.16 16.28 -11.78
CA MET A 252 -1.27 15.80 -12.60
C MET A 252 -0.77 15.14 -13.90
N ASN A 253 0.38 15.55 -14.44
CA ASN A 253 0.93 14.94 -15.64
C ASN A 253 1.45 13.54 -15.34
N SER A 254 2.11 13.34 -14.20
CA SER A 254 2.48 12.01 -13.70
C SER A 254 1.24 11.14 -13.48
N TYR A 255 0.17 11.68 -12.89
CA TYR A 255 -1.08 10.95 -12.69
C TYR A 255 -1.74 10.52 -14.02
N VAL A 256 -1.86 11.45 -14.98
CA VAL A 256 -2.40 11.16 -16.31
C VAL A 256 -1.54 10.13 -17.05
N GLY A 257 -0.22 10.23 -16.94
CA GLY A 257 0.72 9.24 -17.45
C GLY A 257 0.44 7.85 -16.87
N ARG A 258 0.32 7.74 -15.54
CA ARG A 258 0.01 6.48 -14.82
C ARG A 258 -1.34 5.90 -15.21
N LEU A 259 -2.35 6.74 -15.37
CA LEU A 259 -3.67 6.30 -15.84
C LEU A 259 -3.58 5.72 -17.25
N GLY A 260 -2.79 6.36 -18.14
CA GLY A 260 -2.47 5.83 -19.46
C GLY A 260 -1.79 4.46 -19.40
N GLU A 261 -0.89 4.23 -18.43
CA GLU A 261 -0.26 2.92 -18.26
C GLU A 261 -1.23 1.83 -17.79
N ILE A 262 -2.15 2.18 -16.89
CA ILE A 262 -3.18 1.26 -16.41
C ILE A 262 -4.12 0.88 -17.55
N VAL A 263 -4.53 1.84 -18.37
CA VAL A 263 -5.37 1.61 -19.56
C VAL A 263 -4.65 0.72 -20.58
N ASP A 264 -3.36 0.97 -20.84
CA ASP A 264 -2.53 0.11 -21.70
C ASP A 264 -2.48 -1.33 -21.16
N LEU A 265 -2.25 -1.50 -19.85
CA LEU A 265 -2.16 -2.82 -19.23
C LEU A 265 -3.51 -3.54 -19.26
N GLU A 266 -4.61 -2.84 -18.99
CA GLU A 266 -5.96 -3.37 -19.14
C GLU A 266 -6.22 -3.85 -20.58
N LYS A 267 -5.80 -3.07 -21.58
CA LYS A 267 -5.90 -3.44 -22.99
C LYS A 267 -5.09 -4.71 -23.31
N VAL A 268 -3.90 -4.88 -22.74
CA VAL A 268 -3.10 -6.10 -22.88
C VAL A 268 -3.78 -7.29 -22.20
N MET A 269 -4.26 -7.11 -20.98
CA MET A 269 -4.82 -8.18 -20.15
C MET A 269 -6.22 -8.63 -20.60
N SER A 270 -6.99 -7.76 -21.24
CA SER A 270 -8.34 -8.04 -21.75
C SER A 270 -8.36 -8.92 -23.00
N ARG A 271 -7.25 -9.00 -23.76
CA ARG A 271 -7.16 -9.80 -25.00
C ARG A 271 -6.19 -10.97 -24.82
N SER A 272 -6.67 -12.20 -24.99
CA SER A 272 -5.88 -13.43 -24.78
C SER A 272 -4.59 -13.47 -25.60
N LYS A 273 -4.63 -13.05 -26.88
CA LYS A 273 -3.44 -13.01 -27.75
C LYS A 273 -2.41 -11.95 -27.32
N LEU A 274 -2.85 -10.76 -26.90
CA LEU A 274 -1.95 -9.70 -26.41
C LEU A 274 -1.32 -10.11 -25.08
N LYS A 275 -2.10 -10.72 -24.18
CA LYS A 275 -1.61 -11.26 -22.91
C LYS A 275 -0.58 -12.37 -23.13
N ALA A 276 -0.83 -13.29 -24.06
CA ALA A 276 0.10 -14.35 -24.40
C ALA A 276 1.40 -13.78 -25.00
N PHE A 277 1.29 -12.86 -25.96
CA PHE A 277 2.43 -12.16 -26.55
C PHE A 277 3.27 -11.45 -25.48
N PHE A 278 2.62 -10.64 -24.63
CA PHE A 278 3.28 -9.89 -23.56
C PHE A 278 4.03 -10.82 -22.60
N SER A 279 3.39 -11.90 -22.14
CA SER A 279 4.00 -12.85 -21.20
C SER A 279 5.22 -13.53 -21.80
N VAL A 280 5.12 -14.03 -23.03
CA VAL A 280 6.24 -14.70 -23.71
C VAL A 280 7.37 -13.70 -23.98
N PHE A 281 7.03 -12.49 -24.45
CA PHE A 281 8.01 -11.44 -24.70
C PHE A 281 8.82 -11.11 -23.46
N VAL A 282 8.15 -10.82 -22.33
CA VAL A 282 8.83 -10.46 -21.07
C VAL A 282 9.70 -11.61 -20.57
N GLN A 283 9.22 -12.85 -20.65
CA GLN A 283 9.99 -14.02 -20.25
C GLN A 283 11.25 -14.19 -21.12
N SER A 284 11.12 -14.14 -22.44
CA SER A 284 12.25 -14.26 -23.35
C SER A 284 13.25 -13.12 -23.18
N PHE A 285 12.77 -11.89 -23.02
CA PHE A 285 13.61 -10.71 -22.82
C PHE A 285 14.42 -10.79 -21.52
N CYS A 286 13.78 -11.17 -20.40
CA CYS A 286 14.46 -11.36 -19.13
C CYS A 286 15.45 -12.52 -19.18
N GLN A 287 15.09 -13.64 -19.82
CA GLN A 287 16.01 -14.78 -19.96
C GLN A 287 17.26 -14.40 -20.73
N ILE A 288 17.12 -13.68 -21.86
CA ILE A 288 18.25 -13.22 -22.65
C ILE A 288 19.17 -12.32 -21.80
N LEU A 289 18.61 -11.38 -21.04
CA LEU A 289 19.40 -10.49 -20.19
C LEU A 289 20.13 -11.21 -19.05
N ILE A 290 19.50 -12.21 -18.43
CA ILE A 290 20.14 -13.07 -17.42
C ILE A 290 21.31 -13.82 -18.04
N ASP A 291 21.08 -14.44 -19.19
CA ASP A 291 22.13 -15.18 -19.90
C ASP A 291 23.31 -14.25 -20.23
N ILE A 292 23.06 -12.97 -20.57
CA ILE A 292 24.11 -11.98 -20.91
C ILE A 292 24.91 -11.59 -19.68
N ASP A 293 24.22 -11.33 -18.57
CA ASP A 293 24.85 -10.97 -17.29
C ASP A 293 25.74 -12.11 -16.78
N LEU A 294 25.26 -13.35 -16.86
CA LEU A 294 26.05 -14.55 -16.56
C LEU A 294 27.29 -14.65 -17.46
N ALA A 295 27.14 -14.38 -18.76
CA ALA A 295 28.26 -14.38 -19.71
C ALA A 295 29.29 -13.26 -19.43
N GLU A 296 28.85 -12.07 -19.04
CA GLU A 296 29.73 -10.96 -18.66
C GLU A 296 30.51 -11.29 -17.37
N CYS A 297 29.82 -11.88 -16.36
CA CYS A 297 30.45 -12.32 -15.12
C CYS A 297 31.52 -13.40 -15.35
N GLU A 298 31.31 -14.33 -16.29
CA GLU A 298 32.31 -15.34 -16.65
C GLU A 298 33.51 -14.73 -17.41
N MET A 299 33.31 -13.65 -18.18
CA MET A 299 34.38 -12.98 -18.93
C MET A 299 35.22 -11.98 -18.12
N ASP A 300 34.65 -11.35 -17.08
CA ASP A 300 35.38 -10.42 -16.19
C ASP A 300 36.16 -11.15 -15.07
N GLY A 301 35.87 -12.44 -14.85
CA GLY A 301 36.71 -13.32 -14.04
C GLY A 301 38.08 -13.51 -14.70
N ASN A 302 39.13 -12.97 -14.09
CA ASN A 302 40.48 -12.75 -14.63
C ASN A 302 41.30 -14.02 -15.03
N SER A 303 40.65 -15.13 -15.38
CA SER A 303 41.24 -16.31 -15.99
C SER A 303 40.60 -16.54 -17.35
N LEU A 304 41.13 -15.86 -18.37
CA LEU A 304 40.84 -16.10 -19.77
C LEU A 304 41.32 -17.52 -20.14
N SER A 305 40.60 -18.55 -19.72
CA SER A 305 40.71 -19.85 -20.35
C SER A 305 40.10 -19.70 -21.74
N LYS A 306 40.93 -19.92 -22.76
CA LYS A 306 40.51 -20.16 -24.14
C LYS A 306 39.79 -21.51 -24.22
N ASP A 307 38.85 -21.76 -23.31
CA ASP A 307 38.18 -23.05 -23.25
C ASP A 307 37.04 -23.05 -24.27
N PRO A 308 37.17 -23.78 -25.40
CA PRO A 308 36.10 -23.90 -26.37
C PRO A 308 34.81 -24.46 -25.74
N GLN A 309 34.90 -25.14 -24.59
CA GLN A 309 33.74 -25.65 -23.86
C GLN A 309 32.88 -24.54 -23.23
N ILE A 310 33.48 -23.43 -22.78
CA ILE A 310 32.72 -22.29 -22.22
C ILE A 310 31.99 -21.55 -23.35
N ASN A 311 32.67 -21.30 -24.48
CA ASN A 311 32.02 -20.75 -25.67
C ASN A 311 30.90 -21.66 -26.20
N GLN A 312 31.08 -22.98 -26.12
CA GLN A 312 30.05 -23.95 -26.47
C GLN A 312 28.89 -23.96 -25.46
N ALA A 313 29.17 -23.82 -24.17
CA ALA A 313 28.15 -23.71 -23.12
C ALA A 313 27.32 -22.42 -23.24
N LEU A 314 27.96 -21.29 -23.51
CA LEU A 314 27.30 -20.00 -23.77
C LEU A 314 26.48 -20.00 -25.06
N ASN A 315 26.97 -20.68 -26.11
CA ASN A 315 26.19 -20.92 -27.33
C ASN A 315 25.01 -21.89 -27.11
N ASN A 316 25.07 -22.72 -26.07
CA ASN A 316 24.00 -23.65 -25.68
C ASN A 316 22.99 -23.02 -24.69
N CYS A 317 23.24 -21.80 -24.19
CA CYS A 317 22.26 -21.05 -23.39
C CYS A 317 21.04 -20.69 -24.24
N TYR A 318 19.86 -21.05 -23.74
CA TYR A 318 18.60 -21.13 -24.49
C TYR A 318 18.15 -19.78 -25.08
N GLY A 319 18.59 -18.63 -24.54
CA GLY A 319 18.27 -17.30 -25.06
C GLY A 319 19.39 -16.68 -25.91
N ILE A 320 20.64 -16.76 -25.45
CA ILE A 320 21.80 -16.16 -26.13
C ILE A 320 22.13 -16.85 -27.45
N GLY A 321 22.18 -18.18 -27.47
CA GLY A 321 22.61 -18.93 -28.66
C GLY A 321 21.74 -18.64 -29.88
N GLY A 322 20.42 -18.60 -29.69
CA GLY A 322 19.45 -18.28 -30.74
C GLY A 322 19.54 -16.83 -31.23
N VAL A 323 19.68 -15.86 -30.32
CA VAL A 323 19.84 -14.45 -30.69
C VAL A 323 21.17 -14.25 -31.43
N LEU A 324 22.27 -14.75 -30.89
CA LEU A 324 23.61 -14.53 -31.43
C LEU A 324 23.89 -15.25 -32.76
N SER A 325 23.34 -16.46 -32.94
CA SER A 325 23.46 -17.22 -34.20
C SER A 325 22.61 -16.65 -35.33
N THR A 326 21.42 -16.10 -35.02
CA THR A 326 20.58 -15.41 -36.02
C THR A 326 21.14 -14.02 -36.40
N ILE A 327 22.10 -13.52 -35.63
CA ILE A 327 22.86 -12.28 -35.90
C ILE A 327 24.09 -12.55 -36.81
N ASP A 328 24.55 -13.79 -36.95
CA ASP A 328 25.70 -14.14 -37.81
C ASP A 328 25.47 -13.94 -39.32
N SER A 329 24.32 -13.42 -39.74
CA SER A 329 24.07 -13.12 -41.15
C SER A 329 24.68 -11.80 -41.64
N GLN A 330 25.09 -10.85 -40.78
CA GLN A 330 25.77 -9.61 -41.23
C GLN A 330 26.91 -9.08 -40.32
N VAL A 331 28.12 -9.07 -40.88
CA VAL A 331 29.29 -8.17 -40.77
C VAL A 331 29.94 -7.80 -39.40
N SER A 332 29.41 -8.14 -38.21
CA SER A 332 30.11 -7.79 -36.94
C SER A 332 31.11 -8.86 -36.44
N PRO A 333 32.35 -8.54 -35.97
CA PRO A 333 33.48 -9.46 -36.12
C PRO A 333 33.66 -10.56 -35.07
N THR A 334 33.14 -10.50 -33.84
CA THR A 334 33.34 -11.59 -32.86
C THR A 334 32.22 -11.65 -31.81
N LEU A 335 31.95 -12.84 -31.26
CA LEU A 335 31.05 -13.08 -30.12
C LEU A 335 31.30 -12.08 -28.97
N ASN A 336 32.57 -11.84 -28.64
CA ASN A 336 32.99 -10.91 -27.60
C ASN A 336 32.59 -9.45 -27.92
N ALA A 337 32.68 -9.02 -29.18
CA ALA A 337 32.20 -7.70 -29.59
C ALA A 337 30.67 -7.55 -29.45
N LYS A 338 29.92 -8.64 -29.72
CA LYS A 338 28.46 -8.69 -29.52
C LYS A 338 28.12 -8.59 -28.03
N ILE A 339 28.73 -9.43 -27.19
CA ILE A 339 28.56 -9.38 -25.72
C ILE A 339 28.89 -7.98 -25.18
N LYS A 340 30.00 -7.36 -25.62
CA LYS A 340 30.37 -5.99 -25.21
C LYS A 340 29.41 -4.90 -25.68
N LYS A 341 28.71 -5.06 -26.81
CA LYS A 341 27.69 -4.10 -27.26
C LYS A 341 26.42 -4.24 -26.44
N ILE A 342 26.04 -5.48 -26.13
CA ILE A 342 24.88 -5.77 -25.29
C ILE A 342 25.14 -5.36 -23.83
N GLY A 343 26.32 -5.65 -23.28
CA GLY A 343 26.74 -5.16 -21.96
C GLY A 343 26.84 -3.63 -21.93
N ARG A 344 27.23 -2.98 -23.05
CA ARG A 344 27.11 -1.52 -23.20
C ARG A 344 25.67 -1.05 -23.17
N PHE A 345 24.75 -1.72 -23.84
CA PHE A 345 23.32 -1.40 -23.77
C PHE A 345 22.76 -1.56 -22.36
N ILE A 346 23.12 -2.63 -21.66
CA ILE A 346 22.80 -2.82 -20.25
C ILE A 346 23.37 -1.64 -19.47
N LYS A 347 24.66 -1.31 -19.57
CA LYS A 347 25.29 -0.16 -18.90
C LYS A 347 24.66 1.19 -19.25
N THR A 348 24.27 1.41 -20.51
CA THR A 348 23.56 2.62 -20.96
C THR A 348 22.16 2.68 -20.36
N LEU A 349 21.44 1.56 -20.28
CA LEU A 349 20.16 1.47 -19.59
C LEU A 349 20.31 1.69 -18.08
N GLN A 350 21.30 1.07 -17.45
CA GLN A 350 21.64 1.26 -16.05
C GLN A 350 21.98 2.73 -15.77
N HIS A 351 22.72 3.38 -16.67
CA HIS A 351 23.04 4.80 -16.57
C HIS A 351 21.81 5.69 -16.79
N ALA A 352 20.92 5.34 -17.71
CA ALA A 352 19.65 6.04 -17.91
C ALA A 352 18.70 5.89 -16.71
N ILE A 353 18.73 4.75 -16.01
CA ILE A 353 18.03 4.51 -14.73
C ILE A 353 18.67 5.32 -13.60
N SER A 354 19.99 5.38 -13.55
CA SER A 354 20.76 6.04 -12.49
C SER A 354 20.77 7.57 -12.61
N CYS A 355 20.65 8.11 -13.83
CA CYS A 355 20.57 9.54 -14.13
C CYS A 355 19.17 10.13 -13.89
N ASP A 356 18.56 9.75 -12.78
CA ASP A 356 17.32 10.36 -12.29
C ASP A 356 17.57 11.83 -11.89
N PRO A 357 16.85 12.81 -12.46
CA PRO A 357 16.98 14.22 -12.09
C PRO A 357 16.56 14.50 -10.62
N LEU A 358 15.79 13.62 -9.97
CA LEU A 358 15.41 13.78 -8.55
C LEU A 358 16.52 13.38 -7.57
N THR A 359 17.38 12.43 -7.93
CA THR A 359 18.54 12.07 -7.09
C THR A 359 19.57 13.20 -7.05
N LYS A 360 19.64 14.01 -8.11
CA LYS A 360 20.46 15.25 -8.10
C LYS A 360 19.89 16.33 -7.18
N GLN A 361 18.60 16.32 -6.86
CA GLN A 361 18.01 17.27 -5.92
C GLN A 361 18.29 16.87 -4.47
N SER A 362 18.18 15.57 -4.12
CA SER A 362 18.60 15.08 -2.79
C SER A 362 20.12 15.02 -2.59
N GLN A 363 20.92 14.91 -3.66
CA GLN A 363 22.37 15.00 -3.55
C GLN A 363 22.88 16.44 -3.55
N LYS A 364 22.16 17.42 -4.11
CA LYS A 364 22.53 18.85 -3.96
C LYS A 364 22.37 19.36 -2.53
N GLU A 365 21.41 18.84 -1.75
CA GLU A 365 21.30 19.17 -0.32
C GLU A 365 22.35 18.49 0.56
N LYS A 366 22.93 17.36 0.11
CA LYS A 366 24.01 16.65 0.85
C LYS A 366 25.43 16.97 0.34
N ALA A 367 25.57 17.54 -0.85
CA ALA A 367 26.88 17.92 -1.42
C ALA A 367 27.48 19.19 -0.78
N HIS A 368 26.77 19.87 0.13
CA HIS A 368 27.33 20.99 0.87
C HIS A 368 28.15 20.61 2.11
N THR A 369 28.26 19.33 2.47
CA THR A 369 28.99 18.97 3.71
C THR A 369 30.16 18.00 3.58
N ASN A 370 30.44 17.35 2.44
CA ASN A 370 31.69 16.58 2.32
C ASN A 370 32.16 16.45 0.87
N ALA A 371 33.10 17.31 0.48
CA ALA A 371 33.93 17.11 -0.69
C ALA A 371 35.14 16.25 -0.28
N SER A 372 35.19 15.00 -0.74
CA SER A 372 36.39 14.22 -1.10
C SER A 372 36.11 12.72 -0.99
N GLN A 373 35.69 12.10 -2.10
CA GLN A 373 36.16 10.78 -2.54
C GLN A 373 35.39 10.38 -3.81
N SER A 374 36.09 10.41 -4.95
CA SER A 374 35.62 9.86 -6.22
C SER A 374 35.68 8.33 -6.14
N GLN A 375 34.62 7.70 -5.62
CA GLN A 375 34.36 6.29 -5.87
C GLN A 375 33.49 6.18 -7.12
N SER A 376 34.02 5.53 -8.16
CA SER A 376 33.24 5.11 -9.33
C SER A 376 32.04 4.29 -8.84
N PRO A 377 30.79 4.65 -9.18
CA PRO A 377 29.63 3.93 -8.71
C PRO A 377 29.62 2.54 -9.36
N THR A 378 29.96 1.50 -8.60
CA THR A 378 29.68 0.12 -8.98
C THR A 378 28.17 -0.08 -8.91
N THR A 379 27.52 0.18 -10.03
CA THR A 379 26.08 0.07 -10.24
C THR A 379 25.73 -1.39 -10.49
N ASN A 380 25.75 -2.20 -9.44
CA ASN A 380 25.07 -3.49 -9.47
C ASN A 380 23.58 -3.19 -9.60
N VAL A 381 23.03 -3.35 -10.80
CA VAL A 381 21.60 -3.22 -11.03
C VAL A 381 20.95 -4.53 -10.69
N ASP A 382 20.14 -4.53 -9.63
CA ASP A 382 19.38 -5.69 -9.23
C ASP A 382 18.50 -6.15 -10.40
N ILE A 383 18.49 -7.47 -10.64
CA ILE A 383 17.67 -8.17 -11.66
C ILE A 383 16.19 -7.74 -11.65
N GLU A 384 15.70 -7.24 -10.52
CA GLU A 384 14.37 -6.66 -10.36
C GLU A 384 14.12 -5.46 -11.30
N HIS A 385 15.13 -4.62 -11.54
CA HIS A 385 15.05 -3.48 -12.47
C HIS A 385 14.93 -3.93 -13.93
N VAL A 386 15.53 -5.07 -14.27
CA VAL A 386 15.49 -5.65 -15.61
C VAL A 386 14.08 -6.13 -15.96
N ILE A 387 13.36 -6.70 -15.00
CA ILE A 387 11.96 -7.14 -15.15
C ILE A 387 11.05 -5.95 -15.48
N PHE A 388 11.27 -4.79 -14.85
CA PHE A 388 10.49 -3.58 -15.11
C PHE A 388 10.72 -3.04 -16.54
N ILE A 389 11.95 -3.09 -17.04
CA ILE A 389 12.28 -2.70 -18.41
C ILE A 389 11.62 -3.65 -19.41
N GLY A 390 11.79 -4.97 -19.24
CA GLY A 390 11.15 -5.97 -20.09
C GLY A 390 9.63 -5.79 -20.13
N SER A 391 9.03 -5.52 -18.97
CA SER A 391 7.59 -5.22 -18.86
C SER A 391 7.19 -3.92 -19.57
N PHE A 392 8.00 -2.87 -19.50
CA PHE A 392 7.73 -1.62 -20.20
C PHE A 392 7.77 -1.79 -21.72
N VAL A 393 8.83 -2.41 -22.23
CA VAL A 393 9.02 -2.66 -23.67
C VAL A 393 7.93 -3.59 -24.19
N GLY A 394 7.64 -4.67 -23.46
CA GLY A 394 6.57 -5.60 -23.80
C GLY A 394 5.21 -4.91 -23.88
N ARG A 395 4.90 -3.99 -22.95
CA ARG A 395 3.65 -3.22 -22.97
C ARG A 395 3.58 -2.33 -24.21
N LYS A 396 4.62 -1.55 -24.49
CA LYS A 396 4.65 -0.65 -25.65
C LYS A 396 4.52 -1.41 -26.96
N LEU A 397 5.21 -2.54 -27.11
CA LEU A 397 5.06 -3.42 -28.26
C LEU A 397 3.66 -4.00 -28.38
N SER A 398 3.06 -4.44 -27.27
CA SER A 398 1.70 -4.98 -27.26
C SER A 398 0.64 -3.94 -27.62
N CYS A 399 0.91 -2.65 -27.33
CA CYS A 399 0.05 -1.52 -27.67
C CYS A 399 0.34 -0.93 -29.06
N HIS A 400 1.45 -1.29 -29.70
CA HIS A 400 1.84 -0.79 -31.02
C HIS A 400 0.90 -1.29 -32.11
N GLN A 401 0.38 -0.38 -32.95
CA GLN A 401 -0.67 -0.70 -33.92
C GLN A 401 -0.29 -1.82 -34.88
N GLN A 402 0.96 -1.82 -35.37
CA GLN A 402 1.45 -2.85 -36.27
C GLN A 402 1.48 -4.23 -35.60
N THR A 403 1.99 -4.33 -34.38
CA THR A 403 2.04 -5.58 -33.61
C THR A 403 0.64 -6.08 -33.30
N GLN A 404 -0.30 -5.18 -32.99
CA GLN A 404 -1.70 -5.54 -32.79
C GLN A 404 -2.32 -6.11 -34.08
N HIS A 405 -2.06 -5.49 -35.22
CA HIS A 405 -2.56 -5.97 -36.51
C HIS A 405 -1.99 -7.36 -36.84
N GLU A 406 -0.67 -7.54 -36.68
CA GLU A 406 0.01 -8.84 -36.84
C GLU A 406 -0.62 -9.91 -35.94
N LEU A 407 -0.77 -9.65 -34.63
CA LEU A 407 -1.34 -10.59 -33.66
C LEU A 407 -2.82 -10.92 -33.91
N LEU A 408 -3.61 -9.97 -34.42
CA LEU A 408 -5.02 -10.20 -34.74
C LEU A 408 -5.16 -11.15 -35.94
N SER A 409 -4.29 -11.00 -36.94
CA SER A 409 -4.29 -11.80 -38.17
C SER A 409 -3.74 -13.23 -38.02
N MET A 410 -2.95 -13.49 -36.96
CA MET A 410 -2.28 -14.77 -36.74
C MET A 410 -3.07 -15.74 -35.85
N ASP A 411 -2.76 -17.03 -35.96
CA ASP A 411 -3.32 -18.05 -35.07
C ASP A 411 -2.66 -18.02 -33.68
N VAL A 412 -3.36 -18.51 -32.64
CA VAL A 412 -2.89 -18.43 -31.25
C VAL A 412 -1.58 -19.18 -31.05
N SER A 413 -1.36 -20.26 -31.79
CA SER A 413 -0.12 -21.05 -31.80
C SER A 413 1.10 -20.27 -32.30
N GLN A 414 0.90 -19.22 -33.10
CA GLN A 414 1.97 -18.42 -33.70
C GLN A 414 2.39 -17.21 -32.84
N VAL A 415 1.58 -16.86 -31.82
CA VAL A 415 1.82 -15.71 -30.94
C VAL A 415 3.17 -15.79 -30.22
N THR A 416 3.55 -17.00 -29.78
CA THR A 416 4.83 -17.27 -29.12
C THR A 416 6.02 -16.97 -30.05
N ALA A 417 5.94 -17.44 -31.29
CA ALA A 417 7.00 -17.24 -32.28
C ALA A 417 7.18 -15.74 -32.63
N ILE A 418 6.08 -14.98 -32.76
CA ILE A 418 6.18 -13.53 -32.99
C ILE A 418 6.82 -12.83 -31.78
N ALA A 419 6.44 -13.21 -30.55
CA ALA A 419 7.01 -12.61 -29.35
C ALA A 419 8.54 -12.83 -29.28
N GLU A 420 9.00 -14.02 -29.66
CA GLU A 420 10.42 -14.35 -29.76
C GLU A 420 11.11 -13.54 -30.88
N VAL A 421 10.51 -13.44 -32.07
CA VAL A 421 11.05 -12.65 -33.19
C VAL A 421 11.16 -11.18 -32.83
N LYS A 422 10.12 -10.57 -32.24
CA LYS A 422 10.16 -9.16 -31.82
C LYS A 422 11.17 -8.91 -30.70
N CYS A 423 11.38 -9.89 -29.82
CA CYS A 423 12.44 -9.85 -28.83
C CYS A 423 13.81 -9.82 -29.52
N GLN A 424 14.04 -10.72 -30.47
CA GLN A 424 15.26 -10.78 -31.29
C GLN A 424 15.49 -9.49 -32.09
N ASP A 425 14.44 -8.91 -32.68
CA ASP A 425 14.53 -7.66 -33.44
C ASP A 425 15.01 -6.49 -32.57
N ILE A 426 14.55 -6.41 -31.31
CA ILE A 426 15.02 -5.41 -30.35
C ILE A 426 16.50 -5.62 -30.06
N PHE A 427 16.92 -6.85 -29.74
CA PHE A 427 18.33 -7.13 -29.46
C PHE A 427 19.22 -6.89 -30.69
N ARG A 428 18.74 -7.22 -31.90
CA ARG A 428 19.44 -6.94 -33.16
C ARG A 428 19.59 -5.44 -33.37
N ALA A 429 18.51 -4.66 -33.23
CA ALA A 429 18.56 -3.22 -33.34
C ALA A 429 19.52 -2.57 -32.33
N VAL A 430 19.59 -3.09 -31.09
CA VAL A 430 20.60 -2.67 -30.11
C VAL A 430 22.03 -2.96 -30.60
N ILE A 431 22.28 -4.15 -31.13
CA ILE A 431 23.60 -4.58 -31.58
C ILE A 431 24.06 -3.81 -32.82
N ASP A 432 23.11 -3.46 -33.68
CA ASP A 432 23.34 -2.69 -34.90
C ASP A 432 23.33 -1.16 -34.65
N ASP A 433 23.13 -0.75 -33.40
CA ASP A 433 23.04 0.66 -32.97
C ASP A 433 21.93 1.46 -33.70
N VAL A 434 20.85 0.75 -34.04
CA VAL A 434 19.66 1.29 -34.69
C VAL A 434 18.70 1.79 -33.62
N LYS A 435 18.18 3.01 -33.79
CA LYS A 435 17.15 3.56 -32.91
C LYS A 435 15.87 2.72 -33.00
N ILE A 436 15.56 2.00 -31.93
CA ILE A 436 14.37 1.13 -31.81
C ILE A 436 13.08 1.94 -31.73
N PHE A 437 13.16 3.15 -31.17
CA PHE A 437 12.02 4.05 -31.00
C PHE A 437 12.33 5.37 -31.73
N ALA A 438 11.38 5.83 -32.56
CA ALA A 438 11.48 7.09 -33.29
C ALA A 438 11.51 8.29 -32.34
N ASP A 439 10.70 8.22 -31.28
CA ASP A 439 10.73 9.14 -30.15
C ASP A 439 11.51 8.46 -29.02
N LEU A 440 12.44 9.19 -28.36
CA LEU A 440 13.01 8.70 -27.10
C LEU A 440 11.82 8.41 -26.18
N PRO A 441 11.66 7.19 -25.64
CA PRO A 441 10.67 6.97 -24.59
C PRO A 441 10.99 7.99 -23.50
N TYR A 442 9.98 8.71 -23.01
CA TYR A 442 10.11 9.68 -21.91
C TYR A 442 10.61 8.93 -20.66
N SER A 443 11.92 8.74 -20.64
CA SER A 443 12.79 8.12 -19.67
C SER A 443 12.44 6.70 -19.19
N VAL A 444 13.46 5.84 -19.21
CA VAL A 444 13.55 4.69 -18.28
C VAL A 444 13.50 5.17 -16.81
N ALA A 445 13.67 6.47 -16.55
CA ALA A 445 13.49 7.09 -15.23
C ALA A 445 12.04 7.02 -14.71
N GLU A 446 11.01 7.00 -15.57
CA GLU A 446 9.61 6.75 -15.14
C GLU A 446 9.36 5.27 -14.79
N VAL A 447 10.18 4.35 -15.31
CA VAL A 447 10.15 2.93 -14.94
C VAL A 447 10.93 2.69 -13.64
N GLY A 448 12.01 3.44 -13.41
CA GLY A 448 12.78 3.46 -12.15
C GLY A 448 12.01 4.00 -10.95
N TRP A 449 10.98 4.83 -11.19
CA TRP A 449 10.02 5.26 -10.17
C TRP A 449 9.30 4.09 -9.49
N LYS A 450 9.25 2.88 -10.08
CA LYS A 450 8.70 1.69 -9.39
C LYS A 450 9.58 1.19 -8.24
N CYS A 451 10.88 1.46 -8.23
CA CYS A 451 11.74 1.05 -7.10
C CYS A 451 11.71 2.07 -5.95
N HIS A 452 11.49 3.36 -6.25
CA HIS A 452 11.36 4.41 -5.23
C HIS A 452 9.92 4.64 -4.74
N ILE A 453 8.89 4.48 -5.57
CA ILE A 453 7.49 4.62 -5.12
C ILE A 453 7.05 3.41 -4.29
N VAL A 454 7.52 2.18 -4.55
CA VAL A 454 7.20 1.06 -3.66
C VAL A 454 7.81 1.30 -2.27
N LYS A 455 9.01 1.89 -2.20
CA LYS A 455 9.62 2.33 -0.93
C LYS A 455 8.97 3.59 -0.31
N CYS A 456 8.56 4.57 -1.12
CA CYS A 456 7.99 5.84 -0.63
C CYS A 456 6.46 5.78 -0.38
N LEU A 457 5.72 4.87 -1.00
CA LEU A 457 4.33 4.55 -0.61
C LEU A 457 4.28 3.67 0.63
N GLU A 458 5.29 2.82 0.86
CA GLU A 458 5.46 2.14 2.15
C GLU A 458 5.75 3.15 3.27
N ASP A 459 6.58 4.18 3.04
CA ASP A 459 6.87 5.21 4.05
C ASP A 459 5.76 6.27 4.23
N ARG A 460 4.98 6.62 3.20
CA ARG A 460 3.85 7.59 3.33
C ARG A 460 2.52 6.95 3.73
N SER A 461 2.34 5.64 3.58
CA SER A 461 1.18 4.92 4.13
C SER A 461 1.19 4.80 5.65
N HIS A 462 2.26 5.25 6.33
CA HIS A 462 2.39 5.24 7.79
C HIS A 462 1.99 6.55 8.49
N ASN A 463 1.50 7.56 7.76
CA ASN A 463 0.86 8.74 8.37
C ASN A 463 -0.50 8.98 7.69
N GLY A 464 -1.51 8.27 8.18
CA GLY A 464 -2.87 8.33 7.66
C GLY A 464 -3.51 9.72 7.78
N ARG A 465 -3.96 10.25 6.64
CA ARG A 465 -5.28 10.88 6.54
C ARG A 465 -6.09 10.17 5.47
N THR A 466 -6.98 9.32 5.92
CA THR A 466 -8.09 8.77 5.14
C THR A 466 -9.02 9.92 4.76
N VAL A 467 -9.13 10.22 3.46
CA VAL A 467 -10.28 10.95 2.93
C VAL A 467 -11.29 9.91 2.48
N MET A 468 -12.39 9.77 3.23
CA MET A 468 -13.61 9.14 2.75
C MET A 468 -14.19 10.00 1.62
N ILE A 469 -14.54 9.39 0.50
CA ILE A 469 -15.52 9.97 -0.43
C ILE A 469 -16.53 8.89 -0.78
N LEU A 470 -17.80 9.27 -0.61
CA LEU A 470 -19.02 8.63 -1.10
C LEU A 470 -19.03 8.51 -2.62
#